data_AF-A0A6N4QAL8-F1
#
_entry.id   AF-A0A6N4QAL8-F1
#
_cell.length_a   1.000
_cell.length_b   1.000
_cell.length_c   1.000
_cell.angle_alpha   90.00
_cell.angle_beta   90.00
_cell.angle_gamma   90.00
#
_symmetry.space_group_name_H-M   'P 1'
#
loop_
_entity.id
_entity.type
_entity.pdbx_description
1 polymer ?
#
loop_
_entity_poly.entity_id
_entity_poly.type
_entity_poly.pdbx_seq_one_letter_code
_entity_poly.pdbx_strand_id
1 'polypeptide(L)'
;MGTMKGKIGNIPGRILDFFSPLKPLVVLFPFLIFFYFVVWQGLTKAKLARQIHERTSTKEELKRKNDELKIGIVAYTSAERIETLYRRTYQFLPISLGNRTVTIELPPIPNLDPKDK
;
A
#
# COMPACT_ATOMS: atom_id res chain seq x y z
N MET A 1 -91.30 2.71 4.73
CA MET A 1 -90.70 3.94 5.31
C MET A 1 -89.63 3.49 6.28
N GLY A 2 -88.34 3.83 6.21
CA GLY A 2 -87.55 4.58 5.25
C GLY A 2 -86.09 4.17 5.47
N THR A 3 -85.32 3.99 4.39
CA THR A 3 -83.90 3.62 4.46
C THR A 3 -83.09 4.84 4.91
N MET A 4 -82.61 4.86 6.15
CA MET A 4 -81.63 5.85 6.61
C MET A 4 -80.28 5.56 5.96
N LYS A 5 -80.01 6.26 4.85
CA LYS A 5 -78.72 6.28 4.15
C LYS A 5 -77.83 7.31 4.87
N GLY A 6 -77.11 6.86 5.89
CA GLY A 6 -76.12 7.67 6.59
C GLY A 6 -74.98 8.07 5.65
N LYS A 7 -74.82 9.39 5.43
CA LYS A 7 -73.72 9.99 4.68
C LYS A 7 -72.37 9.64 5.33
N ILE A 8 -71.60 8.76 4.72
CA ILE A 8 -70.16 8.64 4.94
C ILE A 8 -69.52 9.86 4.28
N GLY A 9 -69.41 10.96 5.03
CA GLY A 9 -68.79 12.19 4.58
C GLY A 9 -67.28 12.01 4.39
N ASN A 10 -66.77 12.51 3.27
CA ASN A 10 -65.38 12.55 2.83
C ASN A 10 -64.36 12.87 3.94
N ILE A 11 -63.79 11.83 4.56
CA ILE A 11 -62.60 11.90 5.43
C ILE A 11 -61.30 12.23 4.66
N PRO A 12 -61.07 11.83 3.39
CA PRO A 12 -59.75 12.01 2.76
C PRO A 12 -59.40 13.47 2.46
N GLY A 13 -60.40 14.36 2.29
CA GLY A 13 -60.16 15.77 1.98
C GLY A 13 -59.53 16.55 3.13
N ARG A 14 -59.98 16.32 4.38
CA ARG A 14 -59.48 17.07 5.56
C ARG A 14 -58.03 16.71 5.91
N ILE A 15 -57.61 15.48 5.66
CA ILE A 15 -56.23 15.04 5.89
C ILE A 15 -55.31 15.65 4.83
N LEU A 16 -55.73 15.68 3.57
CA LEU A 16 -54.98 16.31 2.49
C LEU A 16 -54.86 17.84 2.66
N ASP A 17 -55.88 18.50 3.20
CA ASP A 17 -55.84 19.94 3.53
C ASP A 17 -54.90 20.24 4.70
N PHE A 18 -54.83 19.35 5.70
CA PHE A 18 -53.90 19.47 6.84
C PHE A 18 -52.43 19.32 6.42
N PHE A 19 -52.13 18.47 5.43
CA PHE A 19 -50.79 18.31 4.85
C PHE A 19 -50.51 19.21 3.63
N SER A 20 -51.47 20.05 3.24
CA SER A 20 -51.30 21.02 2.15
C SER A 20 -50.08 21.93 2.30
N PRO A 21 -49.72 22.48 3.48
CA PRO A 21 -48.49 23.26 3.64
C PRO A 21 -47.20 22.42 3.51
N LEU A 22 -47.26 21.08 3.60
CA LEU A 22 -46.12 20.19 3.43
C LEU A 22 -45.86 19.78 1.97
N LYS A 23 -46.80 20.03 1.05
CA LYS A 23 -46.61 19.76 -0.40
C LYS A 23 -45.30 20.31 -0.97
N PRO A 24 -44.89 21.57 -0.73
CA PRO A 24 -43.62 22.07 -1.24
C PRO A 24 -42.42 21.30 -0.70
N LEU A 25 -42.47 20.82 0.55
CA LEU A 25 -41.41 20.01 1.16
C LEU A 25 -41.28 18.64 0.49
N VAL A 26 -42.40 18.01 0.15
CA VAL A 26 -42.42 16.71 -0.55
C VAL A 26 -41.82 16.81 -1.95
N VAL A 27 -42.05 17.92 -2.65
CA VAL A 27 -41.43 18.19 -3.97
C VAL A 27 -39.93 18.46 -3.85
N LEU A 28 -39.49 19.11 -2.77
CA LEU A 28 -38.07 19.39 -2.51
C LEU A 28 -37.28 18.17 -1.99
N PHE A 29 -37.97 17.20 -1.42
CA PHE A 29 -37.39 15.99 -0.83
C PHE A 29 -36.46 15.19 -1.78
N PRO A 30 -36.83 14.89 -3.04
CA PRO A 30 -35.93 14.20 -3.96
C PRO A 30 -34.65 15.00 -4.26
N PHE A 31 -34.75 16.34 -4.31
CA PHE A 31 -33.59 17.21 -4.49
C PHE A 31 -32.65 17.16 -3.28
N LEU A 32 -33.20 17.16 -2.07
CA LEU A 32 -32.42 17.05 -0.84
C LEU A 32 -31.73 15.69 -0.72
N ILE A 33 -32.42 14.60 -1.06
CA ILE A 33 -31.83 13.26 -1.11
C ILE A 33 -30.70 13.22 -2.14
N PHE A 34 -30.95 13.70 -3.35
CA PHE A 34 -29.94 13.72 -4.41
C PHE A 34 -28.70 14.52 -3.96
N PHE A 35 -28.90 15.70 -3.40
CA PHE A 35 -27.82 16.51 -2.85
C PHE A 35 -27.04 15.77 -1.76
N TYR A 36 -27.74 15.16 -0.80
CA TYR A 36 -27.11 14.36 0.26
C TYR A 36 -26.27 13.21 -0.29
N PHE A 37 -26.78 12.46 -1.26
CA PHE A 37 -26.04 11.36 -1.90
C PHE A 37 -24.79 11.85 -2.63
N VAL A 38 -24.88 12.97 -3.36
CA VAL A 38 -23.73 13.55 -4.07
C VAL A 38 -22.64 13.97 -3.09
N VAL A 39 -23.00 14.67 -2.01
CA VAL A 39 -22.04 15.09 -0.98
C VAL A 39 -21.40 13.87 -0.30
N TRP A 40 -22.21 12.85 0.04
CA TRP A 40 -21.73 11.63 0.67
C TRP A 40 -20.75 10.84 -0.23
N GLN A 41 -21.07 10.72 -1.52
CA GLN A 41 -20.18 10.10 -2.49
C GLN A 41 -18.88 10.89 -2.65
N GLY A 42 -18.94 12.23 -2.67
CA GLY A 42 -17.76 13.08 -2.74
C GLY A 42 -16.80 12.86 -1.58
N LEU A 43 -17.33 12.84 -0.34
CA LEU A 43 -16.54 12.60 0.86
C LEU A 43 -15.90 11.21 0.86
N THR A 44 -16.66 10.19 0.45
CA THR A 44 -16.17 8.81 0.39
C THR A 44 -15.06 8.65 -0.66
N LYS A 45 -15.22 9.25 -1.85
CA LYS A 45 -14.22 9.24 -2.92
C LYS A 45 -12.92 9.93 -2.48
N ALA A 46 -13.01 11.06 -1.79
CA ALA A 46 -11.84 11.78 -1.29
C ALA A 46 -11.06 10.94 -0.26
N LYS A 47 -11.77 10.29 0.68
CA LYS A 47 -11.16 9.39 1.67
C LYS A 47 -10.49 8.19 0.99
N LEU A 48 -11.15 7.58 0.01
CA LEU A 48 -10.62 6.45 -0.75
C LEU A 48 -9.38 6.86 -1.56
N ALA A 49 -9.42 8.01 -2.24
CA ALA A 49 -8.29 8.52 -3.02
C ALA A 49 -7.04 8.71 -2.15
N ARG A 50 -7.22 9.25 -0.94
CA ARG A 50 -6.11 9.38 0.03
C ARG A 50 -5.54 8.03 0.44
N GLN A 51 -6.39 7.06 0.77
CA GLN A 51 -5.94 5.71 1.13
C GLN A 51 -5.21 5.03 -0.03
N ILE A 52 -5.70 5.17 -1.27
CA ILE A 52 -5.06 4.65 -2.47
C ILE A 52 -3.68 5.29 -2.64
N HIS A 53 -3.56 6.60 -2.46
CA HIS A 53 -2.29 7.30 -2.59
C HIS A 53 -1.26 6.80 -1.57
N GLU A 54 -1.63 6.70 -0.29
CA GLU A 54 -0.76 6.17 0.77
C GLU A 54 -0.31 4.73 0.49
N ARG A 55 -1.26 3.86 0.05
CA ARG A 55 -0.95 2.48 -0.34
C ARG A 55 -0.09 2.37 -1.59
N THR A 56 -0.23 3.31 -2.52
CA THR A 56 0.57 3.34 -3.76
C THR A 56 2.00 3.78 -3.46
N SER A 57 2.18 4.82 -2.64
CA SER A 57 3.50 5.29 -2.20
C SER A 57 4.27 4.17 -1.48
N THR A 58 3.63 3.53 -0.50
CA THR A 58 4.25 2.42 0.25
C THR A 58 4.60 1.23 -0.65
N LYS A 59 3.75 0.88 -1.63
CA LYS A 59 4.06 -0.16 -2.62
C LYS A 59 5.28 0.20 -3.46
N GLU A 60 5.39 1.44 -3.89
CA GLU A 60 6.52 1.91 -4.70
C GLU A 60 7.82 1.91 -3.90
N GLU A 61 7.80 2.39 -2.66
CA GLU A 61 8.95 2.34 -1.74
C GLU A 61 9.42 0.90 -1.50
N LEU A 62 8.49 -0.02 -1.24
CA LEU A 62 8.82 -1.44 -1.07
C LEU A 62 9.41 -2.05 -2.33
N LYS A 63 8.92 -1.67 -3.51
CA LYS A 63 9.47 -2.12 -4.78
C LYS A 63 10.92 -1.64 -4.96
N ARG A 64 11.19 -0.35 -4.69
CA ARG A 64 12.55 0.22 -4.76
C ARG A 64 13.51 -0.51 -3.82
N LYS A 65 13.10 -0.75 -2.56
CA LYS A 65 13.91 -1.52 -1.61
C LYS A 65 14.18 -2.95 -2.08
N ASN A 66 13.20 -3.60 -2.70
CA ASN A 66 13.38 -4.95 -3.22
C ASN A 66 14.39 -4.98 -4.37
N ASP A 67 14.32 -3.99 -5.27
CA ASP A 67 15.26 -3.86 -6.39
C ASP A 67 16.67 -3.52 -5.88
N GLU A 68 16.81 -2.63 -4.89
CA GLU A 68 18.09 -2.35 -4.22
C GLU A 68 18.68 -3.59 -3.55
N LEU A 69 17.86 -4.39 -2.87
CA LEU A 69 18.32 -5.64 -2.25
C LEU A 69 18.76 -6.66 -3.30
N LYS A 70 18.06 -6.77 -4.43
CA LYS A 70 18.48 -7.64 -5.54
C LYS A 70 19.79 -7.18 -6.13
N ILE A 71 19.94 -5.88 -6.37
CA ILE A 71 21.20 -5.28 -6.84
C ILE A 71 22.30 -5.54 -5.82
N GLY A 72 22.02 -5.32 -4.54
CA GLY A 72 22.94 -5.60 -3.43
C GLY A 72 23.39 -7.05 -3.42
N ILE A 73 22.45 -8.00 -3.43
CA ILE A 73 22.75 -9.43 -3.50
C ILE A 73 23.63 -9.72 -4.71
N VAL A 74 23.19 -9.36 -5.93
CA VAL A 74 23.99 -9.57 -7.15
C VAL A 74 25.38 -8.94 -7.06
N ALA A 75 25.49 -7.74 -6.46
CA ALA A 75 26.74 -7.02 -6.30
C ALA A 75 27.64 -7.55 -5.16
N TYR A 76 27.09 -8.24 -4.16
CA TYR A 76 27.85 -8.85 -3.05
C TYR A 76 28.12 -10.34 -3.29
N THR A 77 27.31 -11.02 -4.09
CA THR A 77 27.46 -12.42 -4.47
C THR A 77 28.14 -12.62 -5.82
N SER A 78 28.55 -11.55 -6.53
CA SER A 78 29.27 -11.72 -7.78
C SER A 78 30.62 -12.39 -7.52
N ALA A 79 30.90 -13.46 -8.26
CA ALA A 79 32.12 -14.24 -8.14
C ALA A 79 33.37 -13.36 -8.28
N GLU A 80 33.33 -12.36 -9.15
CA GLU A 80 34.41 -11.39 -9.39
C GLU A 80 34.70 -10.48 -8.17
N ARG A 81 33.66 -10.08 -7.42
CA ARG A 81 33.83 -9.29 -6.20
C ARG A 81 34.29 -10.15 -5.03
N ILE A 82 33.71 -11.35 -4.89
CA ILE A 82 34.17 -12.33 -3.90
C ILE A 82 35.65 -12.63 -4.14
N GLU A 83 36.04 -12.86 -5.38
CA GLU A 83 37.42 -13.09 -5.79
C GLU A 83 38.33 -11.89 -5.48
N THR A 84 37.91 -10.65 -5.76
CA THR A 84 38.70 -9.46 -5.39
C THR A 84 38.76 -9.22 -3.88
N LEU A 85 37.72 -9.57 -3.13
CA LEU A 85 37.71 -9.51 -1.66
C LEU A 85 38.67 -10.55 -1.07
N TYR A 86 38.64 -11.80 -1.56
CA TYR A 86 39.62 -12.83 -1.18
C TYR A 86 41.05 -12.46 -1.59
N ARG A 87 41.24 -11.89 -2.80
CA ARG A 87 42.54 -11.38 -3.27
C ARG A 87 43.10 -10.26 -2.37
N ARG A 88 42.24 -9.38 -1.84
CA ARG A 88 42.64 -8.28 -0.94
C ARG A 88 42.86 -8.72 0.50
N THR A 89 41.93 -9.49 1.06
CA THR A 89 41.94 -9.85 2.49
C THR A 89 43.01 -10.87 2.82
N TYR A 90 43.30 -11.78 1.89
CA TYR A 90 44.15 -12.91 2.21
C TYR A 90 45.41 -13.05 1.35
N GLN A 91 45.62 -12.19 0.35
CA GLN A 91 46.76 -12.30 -0.58
C GLN A 91 46.96 -13.71 -1.19
N PHE A 92 45.93 -14.57 -1.15
CA PHE A 92 46.07 -16.00 -1.47
C PHE A 92 46.16 -16.31 -2.96
N LEU A 93 46.10 -15.29 -3.82
CA LEU A 93 46.14 -15.45 -5.26
C LEU A 93 47.20 -14.51 -5.82
N PRO A 94 48.17 -15.01 -6.60
CA PRO A 94 49.27 -14.20 -7.10
C PRO A 94 48.73 -12.99 -7.85
N ILE A 95 49.12 -11.80 -7.37
CA ILE A 95 48.74 -10.53 -7.98
C ILE A 95 49.77 -10.26 -9.08
N SER A 96 49.35 -10.28 -10.33
CA SER A 96 50.13 -9.72 -11.43
C SER A 96 50.07 -8.19 -11.33
N LEU A 97 50.92 -7.59 -10.51
CA LEU A 97 51.16 -6.15 -10.48
C LEU A 97 52.08 -5.80 -11.66
N GLY A 98 51.49 -5.59 -12.84
CA GLY A 98 52.23 -5.29 -14.06
C GLY A 98 53.15 -6.44 -14.50
N ASN A 99 54.44 -6.15 -14.72
CA ASN A 99 55.43 -7.11 -15.24
C ASN A 99 56.18 -7.93 -14.16
N ARG A 100 55.70 -7.99 -12.92
CA ARG A 100 56.39 -8.72 -11.84
C ARG A 100 55.43 -9.64 -11.08
N THR A 101 55.75 -10.93 -11.02
CA THR A 101 55.11 -11.90 -10.13
C THR A 101 55.79 -11.83 -8.78
N VAL A 102 55.07 -11.36 -7.76
CA VAL A 102 55.56 -11.36 -6.37
C VAL A 102 54.98 -12.58 -5.66
N THR A 103 55.84 -13.54 -5.33
CA THR A 103 55.54 -14.66 -4.44
C THR A 103 55.69 -14.18 -3.00
N ILE A 104 54.59 -14.19 -2.24
CA ILE A 104 54.60 -13.88 -0.81
C ILE A 104 54.55 -15.22 -0.08
N GLU A 105 55.58 -15.51 0.72
CA GLU A 105 55.63 -16.72 1.53
C GLU A 105 54.57 -16.66 2.63
N LEU A 106 53.86 -17.78 2.84
CA LEU A 106 52.80 -17.84 3.85
C LEU A 106 53.39 -17.63 5.25
N PRO A 107 52.72 -16.87 6.13
CA PRO A 107 53.05 -16.89 7.54
C PRO A 107 52.89 -18.33 8.07
N PRO A 108 53.81 -18.81 8.91
CA PRO A 108 53.77 -20.19 9.40
C PRO A 108 52.46 -20.42 10.15
N ILE A 109 51.77 -21.52 9.79
CA ILE A 109 50.57 -21.96 10.50
C ILE A 109 50.98 -22.23 11.95
N PRO A 110 50.35 -21.62 12.96
CA PRO A 110 50.63 -21.96 14.34
C PRO A 110 50.33 -23.45 14.53
N ASN A 111 51.34 -24.22 14.96
CA ASN A 111 51.18 -25.62 15.27
C ASN A 111 50.07 -25.76 16.32
N LEU A 112 48.96 -26.40 15.95
CA LEU A 112 48.02 -26.91 16.92
C LEU A 112 48.75 -28.02 17.67
N ASP A 113 49.20 -27.71 18.88
CA ASP A 113 49.78 -28.71 19.77
C ASP A 113 48.77 -29.86 19.94
N PRO A 114 49.18 -31.12 19.78
CA PRO A 114 48.29 -32.28 19.81
C PRO A 114 47.78 -32.62 21.23
N LYS A 115 47.69 -31.65 22.14
CA LYS A 115 47.25 -31.85 23.52
C LYS A 115 45.80 -31.47 23.80
N ASP A 116 45.07 -30.93 22.82
CA ASP A 116 43.65 -30.59 22.96
C ASP A 116 42.73 -31.55 22.17
N LYS A 117 42.97 -32.86 22.28
CA LYS A 117 42.02 -33.91 21.88
C LYS A 117 41.72 -34.86 23.02
#